data_AF-A0AAP3H673-F1
#
_entry.id   AF-A0AAP3H673-F1
#
_cell.length_a   1.000
_cell.length_b   1.000
_cell.length_c   1.000
_cell.angle_alpha   90.00
_cell.angle_beta   90.00
_cell.angle_gamma   90.00
#
_symmetry.space_group_name_H-M   'P 1'
#
loop_
_entity.id
_entity.type
_entity.pdbx_description
1 polymer ?
#
loop_
_entity_poly.entity_id
_entity_poly.type
_entity_poly.pdbx_seq_one_letter_code
_entity_poly.pdbx_strand_id
1 'polypeptide(L)' 'MSIRNIPDEAHEALKARAKSNGRSAEAEVRAMIIETARQSNSGGFGSRLTKRFKGVEGDELNIERDRTPAQPASFE' A
#
# COMPACT_ATOMS: atom_id res chain seq x y z
N MET A 1 -1.64 -14.92 -8.14
CA MET A 1 -1.26 -14.14 -9.34
C MET A 1 -0.23 -14.96 -10.10
N SER A 2 -0.40 -15.14 -11.40
CA SER A 2 0.58 -15.85 -12.25
C SER A 2 1.09 -14.90 -13.33
N ILE A 3 2.41 -14.76 -13.47
CA ILE A 3 3.04 -14.01 -14.55
C ILE A 3 3.46 -15.02 -15.62
N ARG A 4 3.02 -14.82 -16.86
CA ARG A 4 3.29 -15.72 -18.00
C ARG A 4 4.27 -15.05 -18.97
N ASN A 5 4.91 -15.85 -19.82
CA ASN A 5 5.80 -15.40 -20.90
C ASN A 5 6.97 -14.53 -20.41
N ILE A 6 7.55 -14.89 -19.27
CA ILE A 6 8.83 -14.31 -18.82
C ILE A 6 9.97 -14.95 -19.60
N PRO A 7 10.93 -14.17 -20.14
CA PRO A 7 12.11 -14.72 -20.79
C PRO A 7 12.87 -15.69 -19.87
N ASP A 8 13.39 -16.78 -20.43
CA ASP A 8 14.08 -17.82 -19.66
C ASP A 8 15.27 -17.26 -18.86
N GLU A 9 16.05 -16.35 -19.46
CA GLU A 9 17.15 -15.67 -18.80
C GLU A 9 16.68 -14.90 -17.55
N ALA A 10 15.55 -14.20 -17.64
CA ALA A 10 14.98 -13.45 -16.52
C ALA A 10 14.49 -14.39 -15.41
N HIS A 11 13.93 -15.55 -15.79
CA HIS A 11 13.50 -16.56 -14.83
C HIS A 11 14.67 -17.20 -14.07
N GLU A 12 15.77 -17.51 -14.77
CA GLU A 12 16.97 -18.08 -14.14
C GLU A 12 17.70 -17.05 -13.26
N ALA A 13 17.79 -15.80 -13.70
CA ALA A 13 18.31 -14.71 -12.87
C ALA A 13 17.49 -14.51 -11.58
N LEU A 14 16.16 -14.59 -11.67
CA LEU A 14 15.26 -14.50 -10.54
C LEU A 14 15.46 -15.67 -9.54
N LYS A 15 15.60 -16.91 -10.04
CA LYS A 15 15.91 -18.07 -9.19
C LYS A 15 17.25 -17.92 -8.48
N ALA A 16 18.29 -17.49 -9.19
CA ALA A 16 19.61 -17.28 -8.61
C ALA A 16 19.56 -16.25 -7.48
N ARG A 17 18.86 -15.13 -7.70
CA ARG A 17 18.62 -14.10 -6.68
C ARG A 17 17.82 -14.62 -5.49
N ALA A 18 16.75 -15.37 -5.73
CA ALA A 18 15.93 -15.95 -4.67
C ALA A 18 16.76 -16.90 -3.78
N LYS A 19 17.60 -17.75 -4.39
CA LYS A 19 18.52 -18.63 -3.66
C LYS A 19 19.52 -17.84 -2.83
N SER A 20 20.09 -16.76 -3.37
CA SER A 20 21.00 -15.86 -2.63
C SER A 20 20.32 -15.23 -1.41
N ASN A 21 19.02 -14.96 -1.49
CA ASN A 21 18.23 -14.35 -0.42
C ASN A 21 17.55 -15.39 0.51
N GLY A 22 17.79 -16.69 0.31
CA GLY A 22 17.17 -17.75 1.10
C GLY A 22 15.64 -17.83 0.96
N ARG A 23 15.11 -17.45 -0.20
CA ARG A 23 13.67 -17.38 -0.50
C ARG A 23 13.29 -18.27 -1.67
N SER A 24 12.01 -18.62 -1.77
CA SER A 24 11.46 -19.14 -3.02
C SER A 24 11.41 -18.03 -4.08
N ALA A 25 11.40 -18.41 -5.37
CA ALA A 25 11.29 -17.44 -6.46
C ALA A 25 10.03 -16.57 -6.34
N GLU A 26 8.89 -17.16 -5.96
CA GLU A 26 7.65 -16.41 -5.73
C GLU A 26 7.76 -15.43 -4.54
N ALA A 27 8.38 -15.85 -3.44
CA ALA A 27 8.59 -14.99 -2.28
C ALA A 27 9.51 -13.81 -2.62
N GLU A 28 10.52 -14.03 -3.46
CA GLU A 28 11.40 -12.98 -3.94
C GLU A 28 10.68 -12.00 -4.85
N VAL A 29 9.85 -12.47 -5.79
CA VAL A 29 9.00 -11.60 -6.63
C VAL A 29 8.05 -10.76 -5.77
N ARG A 30 7.38 -11.39 -4.79
CA ARG A 30 6.48 -10.68 -3.87
C ARG A 30 7.22 -9.58 -3.10
N ALA A 31 8.43 -9.87 -2.62
CA ALA A 31 9.25 -8.89 -1.92
C ALA A 31 9.60 -7.69 -2.82
N MET A 32 10.04 -7.94 -4.06
CA MET A 32 10.35 -6.86 -5.02
C MET A 32 9.12 -6.00 -5.32
N ILE A 33 7.96 -6.61 -5.55
CA ILE A 33 6.72 -5.85 -5.82
C ILE A 33 6.37 -4.97 -4.62
N ILE A 34 6.44 -5.49 -3.40
CA ILE A 34 6.15 -4.72 -2.18
C ILE A 34 7.13 -3.56 -2.03
N GLU A 35 8.42 -3.80 -2.25
CA GLU A 35 9.46 -2.77 -2.15
C GLU A 35 9.22 -1.64 -3.15
N THR A 36 9.02 -1.97 -4.43
CA THR A 36 8.74 -0.98 -5.49
C THR A 36 7.43 -0.24 -5.22
N ALA A 37 6.38 -0.93 -4.79
CA ALA A 37 5.09 -0.31 -4.48
C ALA A 37 5.15 0.60 -3.24
N ARG A 38 6.03 0.31 -2.28
CA ARG A 38 6.27 1.18 -1.12
C ARG A 38 7.06 2.42 -1.48
N GLN A 39 8.06 2.30 -2.36
CA GLN A 39 8.83 3.43 -2.84
C GLN A 39 7.92 4.46 -3.55
N SER A 40 7.01 3.98 -4.40
CA SER A 40 6.06 4.84 -5.12
C SER A 40 4.96 5.45 -4.24
N ASN A 41 4.60 4.79 -3.14
CA ASN A 41 3.61 5.27 -2.16
C ASN A 41 4.22 5.92 -0.92
N SER A 42 5.52 6.26 -0.94
CA SER A 42 6.15 6.96 0.17
C SER A 42 5.48 8.32 0.38
N GLY A 43 4.81 8.47 1.53
CA GLY A 43 4.00 9.65 1.82
C GLY A 43 2.56 9.58 1.28
N GLY A 44 1.83 8.52 1.63
CA GLY A 44 0.38 8.40 1.36
C GLY A 44 -0.43 9.61 1.83
N PHE A 45 -1.69 9.72 1.40
CA PHE A 45 -2.53 10.89 1.62
C PHE A 45 -2.55 11.37 3.09
N GLY A 46 -2.77 10.45 4.03
CA GLY A 46 -2.76 10.76 5.47
C GLY A 46 -1.39 11.28 5.98
N SER A 47 -0.28 10.73 5.50
CA SER A 47 1.06 11.22 5.86
C SER A 47 1.30 12.64 5.33
N ARG A 48 0.79 12.97 4.13
CA ARG A 48 0.88 14.34 3.59
C ARG A 48 0.02 15.31 4.38
N LEU A 49 -1.18 14.89 4.77
CA LEU A 49 -2.08 15.68 5.60
C LEU A 49 -1.40 15.98 6.95
N THR A 50 -0.91 14.93 7.62
CA THR A 50 -0.18 15.05 8.89
C THR A 50 1.03 15.97 8.73
N LYS A 51 1.86 15.78 7.70
CA LYS A 51 3.03 16.64 7.47
C LYS A 51 2.66 18.11 7.24
N ARG A 52 1.53 18.37 6.56
CA ARG A 52 1.06 19.72 6.27
C ARG A 52 0.49 20.44 7.49
N PHE A 53 -0.28 19.72 8.32
CA PHE A 53 -1.02 20.29 9.44
C PHE A 53 -0.37 20.03 10.80
N LYS A 54 0.82 19.41 10.83
CA LYS A 54 1.60 19.21 12.06
C LYS A 54 1.79 20.55 12.77
N GLY A 55 1.37 20.63 14.03
CA GLY A 55 1.55 21.81 14.89
C GLY A 55 0.49 22.89 14.75
N VAL A 56 -0.51 22.72 13.89
CA VAL A 56 -1.76 23.50 13.89
C VAL A 56 -2.95 22.66 14.40
N GLU A 57 -2.64 21.54 15.04
CA GLU A 57 -3.60 20.63 15.66
C GLU A 57 -4.17 21.33 16.92
N GLY A 58 -5.40 21.83 16.81
CA GLY A 58 -6.19 22.33 17.94
C GLY A 58 -7.40 21.45 18.23
N ASP A 59 -8.18 21.81 19.25
CA ASP A 59 -9.42 21.10 19.62
C ASP A 59 -10.57 21.29 18.62
N GLU A 60 -10.33 21.91 17.47
CA GLU A 60 -11.33 22.19 16.43
C GLU A 60 -12.00 20.93 15.88
N LEU A 61 -11.34 19.77 16.01
CA LEU A 61 -11.88 18.46 15.63
C LEU A 61 -12.47 17.68 16.81
N ASN A 62 -12.49 18.26 18.02
CA ASN A 62 -13.14 17.67 19.20
C ASN A 62 -14.65 17.93 19.17
N ILE A 63 -15.28 17.48 18.10
CA ILE A 63 -16.73 17.53 17.92
C ILE A 63 -17.32 16.16 18.27
N GLU A 64 -18.41 16.15 19.03
CA GLU A 64 -19.14 14.90 19.26
C GLU A 64 -19.77 14.44 17.94
N ARG A 65 -19.38 13.25 17.50
CA ARG A 65 -19.95 12.63 16.33
C ARG A 65 -21.39 12.20 16.62
N ASP A 66 -22.34 12.72 15.86
CA ASP A 66 -23.70 12.18 15.85
C ASP A 66 -23.67 10.70 15.43
N ARG A 67 -24.22 9.85 16.30
CA ARG A 67 -24.31 8.39 16.11
C ARG A 67 -25.71 7.96 15.68
N THR A 68 -26.61 8.90 15.45
CA THR A 68 -27.95 8.62 14.92
C THR A 68 -27.79 7.91 13.58
N PRO A 69 -28.37 6.71 13.39
CA PRO A 69 -28.33 6.02 12.12
C PRO A 69 -28.92 6.90 11.01
N ALA A 70 -28.27 6.95 9.85
CA ALA A 70 -28.79 7.68 8.70
C ALA A 70 -30.15 7.10 8.28
N GLN A 71 -31.13 7.98 8.08
CA GLN A 71 -32.39 7.55 7.48
C GLN A 71 -32.19 7.29 5.98
N PRO A 72 -32.85 6.26 5.41
CA PRO A 72 -32.80 6.01 3.98
C PRO A 72 -33.32 7.21 3.18
N ALA A 73 -32.69 7.51 2.03
CA ALA A 73 -33.25 8.49 1.10
C ALA A 73 -34.56 7.96 0.51
N SER A 74 -35.61 8.77 0.54
CA SER A 74 -36.82 8.51 -0.24
C SER A 74 -36.62 9.05 -1.65
N PHE A 75 -36.90 8.23 -2.65
CA PHE A 75 -36.89 8.60 -4.06
C PHE A 75 -38.33 8.45 -4.58
N GLU A 76 -39.21 9.37 -4.17
CA GLU A 76 -40.49 9.57 -4.87
C GLU A 76 -40.28 10.42 -6.13
#